data_AF-A0A498JQV0-F1
#
_entry.id   AF-A0A498JQV0-F1
#
_cell.length_a   1.000
_cell.length_b   1.000
_cell.length_c   1.000
_cell.angle_alpha   90.00
_cell.angle_beta   90.00
_cell.angle_gamma   90.00
#
_symmetry.space_group_name_H-M   'P 1'
#
loop_
_entity.id
_entity.type
_entity.pdbx_description
1 polymer ?
#
loop_
_entity_poly.entity_id
_entity_poly.type
_entity_poly.pdbx_seq_one_letter_code
_entity_poly.pdbx_strand_id
1 'polypeptide(L)'
;MVTSRDVQEIVSKLSSDKAKTREEGIKFLNTWLEGERSIGFCKYLGKKTAELKPDEIPHSETWPFFTNLLIQCASLEISSSSKRRLPKLICAKSLRIVVQHAEDDKFSGKRLPLLAVVKNLFNHICEVLHNDNVPSFQLEYGIILRHLLTVRDYRFQMKRRTYCSESMISTNNL
;
A
#
# COMPACT_ATOMS: atom_id res chain seq x y z
N MET A 1 -13.19 13.47 15.56
CA MET A 1 -13.35 12.00 15.59
C MET A 1 -13.54 11.52 14.17
N VAL A 2 -12.91 10.42 13.78
CA VAL A 2 -13.04 9.86 12.42
C VAL A 2 -14.35 9.11 12.31
N THR A 3 -15.07 9.30 11.21
CA THR A 3 -16.37 8.68 10.94
C THR A 3 -16.32 7.78 9.71
N SER A 4 -17.31 6.90 9.58
CA SER A 4 -17.45 6.07 8.37
C SER A 4 -17.57 6.91 7.10
N ARG A 5 -18.28 8.05 7.18
CA ARG A 5 -18.45 8.99 6.05
C ARG A 5 -17.11 9.52 5.55
N ASP A 6 -16.19 9.86 6.46
CA ASP A 6 -14.85 10.33 6.10
C ASP A 6 -14.09 9.29 5.28
N VAL A 7 -14.17 8.02 5.70
CA VAL A 7 -13.52 6.90 5.01
C VAL A 7 -14.18 6.64 3.65
N GLN A 8 -15.51 6.60 3.59
CA GLN A 8 -16.24 6.38 2.34
C GLN A 8 -15.96 7.48 1.31
N GLU A 9 -15.76 8.73 1.74
CA GLU A 9 -15.37 9.79 0.83
C GLU A 9 -14.01 9.51 0.17
N ILE A 10 -13.02 9.06 0.94
CA ILE A 10 -11.71 8.69 0.41
C ILE A 10 -11.84 7.52 -0.57
N VAL A 11 -12.55 6.46 -0.14
CA VAL A 11 -12.74 5.24 -0.94
C VAL A 11 -13.45 5.54 -2.26
N SER A 12 -14.48 6.39 -2.25
CA SER A 12 -15.21 6.77 -3.46
C SER A 12 -14.31 7.45 -4.49
N LYS A 13 -13.39 8.31 -4.05
CA LYS A 13 -12.44 9.01 -4.93
C LYS A 13 -11.37 8.05 -5.47
N LEU A 14 -10.80 7.22 -4.60
CA LEU A 14 -9.78 6.24 -4.98
C LEU A 14 -10.31 5.15 -5.93
N SER A 15 -11.57 4.77 -5.78
CA SER A 15 -12.23 3.76 -6.63
C SER A 15 -12.72 4.30 -7.97
N SER A 16 -12.53 5.60 -8.25
CA SER A 16 -12.99 6.21 -9.50
C SER A 16 -12.24 5.65 -10.71
N ASP A 17 -12.97 5.47 -11.81
CA ASP A 17 -12.44 5.20 -13.15
C ASP A 17 -11.62 6.37 -13.70
N LYS A 18 -11.88 7.59 -13.25
CA LYS A 18 -11.21 8.82 -13.70
C LYS A 18 -9.86 9.01 -13.00
N ALA A 19 -8.79 9.04 -13.79
CA ALA A 19 -7.41 9.22 -13.29
C ALA A 19 -7.24 10.48 -12.41
N LYS A 20 -7.84 11.61 -12.81
CA LYS A 20 -7.77 12.87 -12.05
C LYS A 20 -8.46 12.74 -10.68
N THR A 21 -9.63 12.10 -10.64
CA THR A 21 -10.38 11.88 -9.39
C THR A 21 -9.62 10.94 -8.45
N ARG A 22 -8.97 9.89 -8.97
CA ARG A 22 -8.11 9.03 -8.15
C ARG A 22 -6.94 9.80 -7.56
N GLU A 23 -6.27 10.63 -8.35
CA GLU A 23 -5.17 11.47 -7.86
C GLU A 23 -5.61 12.42 -6.74
N GLU A 24 -6.77 13.07 -6.89
CA GLU A 24 -7.37 13.89 -5.84
C GLU A 24 -7.70 13.05 -4.60
N GLY A 25 -8.19 11.82 -4.78
CA GLY A 25 -8.39 10.85 -3.70
C GLY A 25 -7.10 10.49 -2.95
N ILE A 26 -5.98 10.31 -3.67
CA ILE A 26 -4.67 10.02 -3.07
C ILE A 26 -4.18 11.23 -2.27
N LYS A 27 -4.29 12.45 -2.83
CA LYS A 27 -3.94 13.68 -2.10
C LYS A 27 -4.80 13.83 -0.84
N PHE A 28 -6.10 13.58 -0.96
CA PHE A 28 -7.02 13.66 0.17
C PHE A 28 -6.68 12.63 1.26
N LEU A 29 -6.40 11.37 0.89
CA LEU A 29 -5.91 10.35 1.80
C LEU A 29 -4.62 10.81 2.52
N ASN A 30 -3.65 11.38 1.81
CA ASN A 30 -2.41 11.84 2.44
C ASN A 30 -2.67 12.92 3.49
N THR A 31 -3.66 13.80 3.30
CA THR A 31 -4.03 14.77 4.35
C THR A 31 -4.56 14.09 5.62
N TRP A 32 -5.10 12.87 5.53
CA TRP A 32 -5.52 12.08 6.69
C TRP A 32 -4.36 11.33 7.34
N LEU A 33 -3.29 11.06 6.60
CA LEU A 33 -2.11 10.33 7.07
C LEU A 33 -0.98 11.26 7.57
N GLU A 34 -1.19 12.57 7.54
CA GLU A 34 -0.23 13.58 7.98
C GLU A 34 -0.67 14.27 9.28
N GLY A 35 0.31 14.75 10.05
CA GLY A 35 0.10 15.55 11.26
C GLY A 35 -0.64 14.83 12.39
N GLU A 36 -1.21 15.58 13.32
CA GLU A 36 -1.87 15.03 14.52
C GLU A 36 -3.13 14.21 14.19
N ARG A 37 -3.84 14.57 13.12
CA ARG A 37 -5.06 13.84 12.70
C ARG A 37 -4.79 12.41 12.24
N SER A 38 -3.56 12.12 11.80
CA SER A 38 -3.12 10.77 11.41
C SER A 38 -3.32 9.76 12.54
N ILE A 39 -3.08 10.16 13.78
CA ILE A 39 -3.21 9.29 14.96
C ILE A 39 -4.65 8.77 15.07
N GLY A 40 -5.65 9.65 14.92
CA GLY A 40 -7.06 9.28 14.99
C GLY A 40 -7.48 8.38 13.83
N PHE A 41 -7.00 8.69 12.62
CA PHE A 41 -7.32 7.92 11.41
C PHE A 41 -6.71 6.52 11.43
N CYS A 42 -5.42 6.41 11.78
CA CYS A 42 -4.73 5.14 11.87
C CYS A 42 -5.32 4.24 12.97
N LYS A 43 -5.67 4.80 14.14
CA LYS A 43 -6.38 4.05 15.20
C LYS A 43 -7.74 3.55 14.74
N TYR A 44 -8.48 4.36 13.97
CA TYR A 44 -9.79 3.97 13.44
C TYR A 44 -9.66 2.76 12.49
N LEU A 45 -8.78 2.85 11.48
CA LEU A 45 -8.55 1.75 10.55
C LEU A 45 -7.94 0.51 11.25
N GLY A 46 -7.05 0.72 12.21
CA GLY A 46 -6.46 -0.34 13.02
C GLY A 46 -7.52 -1.11 13.80
N LYS A 47 -8.46 -0.42 14.47
CA LYS A 47 -9.58 -1.03 15.17
C LYS A 47 -10.46 -1.85 14.22
N LYS A 48 -10.87 -1.27 13.10
CA LYS A 48 -11.69 -1.96 12.08
C LYS A 48 -10.98 -3.18 11.49
N THR A 49 -9.68 -3.09 11.28
CA THR A 49 -8.87 -4.23 10.82
C THR A 49 -8.78 -5.33 11.88
N ALA A 50 -8.76 -4.98 13.17
CA ALA A 50 -8.78 -5.93 14.27
C ALA A 50 -10.10 -6.67 14.44
N GLU A 51 -11.21 -6.03 14.07
CA GLU A 51 -12.56 -6.63 14.08
C GLU A 51 -12.77 -7.68 12.98
N LEU A 52 -11.90 -7.72 11.96
CA LEU A 52 -11.98 -8.71 10.87
C LEU A 52 -11.78 -10.14 11.41
N LYS A 53 -12.72 -11.03 11.08
CA LYS A 53 -12.58 -12.47 11.33
C LYS A 53 -11.51 -13.09 10.42
N PRO A 54 -10.95 -14.24 10.81
CA PRO A 54 -10.19 -15.07 9.88
C PRO A 54 -11.03 -15.33 8.61
N ASP A 55 -10.40 -15.20 7.44
CA ASP A 55 -11.00 -15.41 6.11
C ASP A 55 -12.12 -14.43 5.69
N GLU A 56 -12.41 -13.41 6.50
CA GLU A 56 -13.34 -12.34 6.11
C GLU A 56 -12.74 -11.47 5.01
N ILE A 57 -13.56 -11.15 4.00
CA ILE A 57 -13.17 -10.23 2.94
C ILE A 57 -12.98 -8.84 3.56
N PRO A 58 -11.81 -8.20 3.41
CA PRO A 58 -11.58 -6.89 3.98
C PRO A 58 -12.57 -5.85 3.45
N HIS A 59 -13.34 -5.24 4.36
CA HIS A 59 -14.26 -4.16 4.02
C HIS A 59 -13.54 -2.80 3.93
N SER A 60 -14.24 -1.80 3.41
CA SER A 60 -13.69 -0.50 2.99
C SER A 60 -13.01 0.34 4.07
N GLU A 61 -13.12 -0.05 5.34
CA GLU A 61 -12.60 0.69 6.50
C GLU A 61 -11.41 -0.01 7.13
N THR A 62 -10.69 -0.83 6.36
CA THR A 62 -9.59 -1.67 6.88
C THR A 62 -8.30 -1.42 6.13
N TRP A 63 -7.17 -1.68 6.80
CA TRP A 63 -5.85 -1.54 6.20
C TRP A 63 -5.63 -2.43 4.96
N PRO A 64 -6.05 -3.71 4.95
CA PRO A 64 -5.95 -4.54 3.75
C PRO A 64 -6.71 -3.95 2.56
N PHE A 65 -7.91 -3.40 2.80
CA PHE A 65 -8.70 -2.80 1.72
C PHE A 65 -7.99 -1.59 1.11
N PHE A 66 -7.52 -0.65 1.95
CA PHE A 66 -6.77 0.53 1.47
C PHE A 66 -5.49 0.13 0.73
N THR A 67 -4.77 -0.86 1.23
CA THR A 67 -3.55 -1.39 0.58
C THR A 67 -3.89 -1.94 -0.81
N ASN A 68 -4.94 -2.76 -0.93
CA ASN A 68 -5.35 -3.32 -2.21
C ASN A 68 -5.85 -2.26 -3.19
N LEU A 69 -6.59 -1.27 -2.69
CA LEU A 69 -7.08 -0.15 -3.51
C LEU A 69 -5.93 0.70 -4.05
N LEU A 70 -4.89 0.95 -3.23
CA LEU A 70 -3.69 1.67 -3.67
C LEU A 70 -2.83 0.86 -4.65
N ILE A 71 -2.76 -0.48 -4.51
CA ILE A 71 -2.15 -1.36 -5.54
C ILE A 71 -2.86 -1.19 -6.89
N GLN A 72 -4.21 -1.14 -6.89
CA GLN A 72 -4.98 -0.92 -8.11
C GLN A 72 -4.72 0.47 -8.71
N CYS A 73 -4.72 1.52 -7.88
CA CYS A 73 -4.37 2.88 -8.31
C CYS A 73 -2.97 2.94 -8.94
N ALA A 74 -1.98 2.30 -8.31
CA ALA A 74 -0.62 2.21 -8.82
C ALA A 74 -0.56 1.46 -10.16
N SER A 75 -1.23 0.31 -10.26
CA SER A 75 -1.29 -0.50 -11.47
C SER A 75 -1.90 0.28 -12.65
N LEU A 76 -2.98 1.04 -12.41
CA LEU A 76 -3.61 1.88 -13.43
C LEU A 76 -2.73 3.07 -13.83
N GLU A 77 -2.03 3.69 -12.89
CA GLU A 77 -1.09 4.79 -13.19
C GLU A 77 0.10 4.29 -14.02
N ILE A 78 0.64 3.13 -13.70
CA ILE A 78 1.72 2.50 -14.47
C ILE A 78 1.21 2.12 -15.87
N SER A 79 0.05 1.48 -15.97
CA SER A 79 -0.48 1.00 -17.26
C SER A 79 -0.87 2.13 -18.20
N SER A 80 -1.30 3.28 -17.67
CA SER A 80 -1.64 4.47 -18.45
C SER A 80 -0.43 5.35 -18.79
N SER A 81 0.74 5.03 -18.23
CA SER A 81 1.98 5.74 -18.50
C SER A 81 2.58 5.36 -19.85
N SER A 82 3.42 6.24 -20.38
CA SER A 82 4.13 6.01 -21.64
C SER A 82 5.53 6.61 -21.55
N LYS A 83 6.38 6.36 -22.56
CA LYS A 83 7.71 6.98 -22.65
C LYS A 83 7.70 8.52 -22.51
N ARG A 84 6.57 9.18 -22.85
CA ARG A 84 6.41 10.64 -22.76
C ARG A 84 5.73 11.11 -21.47
N ARG A 85 5.10 10.21 -20.72
CA ARG A 85 4.39 10.51 -19.48
C ARG A 85 4.73 9.44 -18.46
N LEU A 86 5.66 9.76 -17.57
CA LEU A 86 6.06 8.87 -16.48
C LEU A 86 4.93 8.72 -15.44
N PRO A 87 4.83 7.56 -14.76
CA PRO A 87 3.91 7.36 -13.65
C PRO A 87 4.12 8.38 -12.54
N LYS A 88 3.03 8.92 -12.00
CA LYS A 88 3.07 9.83 -10.85
C LYS A 88 3.50 9.08 -9.59
N LEU A 89 4.61 9.55 -9.01
CA LEU A 89 5.21 9.00 -7.79
C LEU A 89 4.28 9.00 -6.56
N ILE A 90 3.24 9.84 -6.56
CA ILE A 90 2.31 9.95 -5.44
C ILE A 90 1.64 8.61 -5.09
N CYS A 91 1.33 7.77 -6.09
CA CYS A 91 0.74 6.45 -5.86
C CYS A 91 1.67 5.55 -5.04
N ALA A 92 2.94 5.47 -5.42
CA ALA A 92 3.91 4.63 -4.74
C ALA A 92 4.23 5.13 -3.33
N LYS A 93 4.39 6.45 -3.16
CA LYS A 93 4.58 7.08 -1.84
C LYS A 93 3.41 6.83 -0.90
N SER A 94 2.18 7.01 -1.38
CA SER A 94 0.99 6.76 -0.56
C SER A 94 0.84 5.29 -0.19
N LEU A 95 1.14 4.36 -1.11
CA LEU A 95 1.16 2.94 -0.78
C LEU A 95 2.19 2.63 0.31
N ARG A 96 3.40 3.21 0.22
CA ARG A 96 4.42 3.06 1.26
C ARG A 96 3.94 3.54 2.62
N ILE A 97 3.38 4.74 2.68
CA ILE A 97 2.89 5.35 3.91
C ILE A 97 1.77 4.50 4.52
N VAL A 98 0.82 4.02 3.71
CA VAL A 98 -0.26 3.13 4.19
C VAL A 98 0.29 1.82 4.76
N VAL A 99 1.24 1.17 4.07
CA VAL A 99 1.85 -0.07 4.59
C VAL A 99 2.57 0.19 5.91
N GLN A 100 3.34 1.28 6.01
CA GLN A 100 4.06 1.63 7.24
C GLN A 100 3.11 1.93 8.40
N HIS A 101 2.01 2.63 8.17
CA HIS A 101 1.02 2.90 9.22
C HIS A 101 0.21 1.67 9.61
N ALA A 102 -0.09 0.79 8.66
CA ALA A 102 -0.77 -0.47 8.96
C ALA A 102 0.06 -1.34 9.91
N GLU A 103 1.37 -1.39 9.71
CA GLU A 103 2.33 -2.17 10.49
C GLU A 103 2.90 -1.42 11.72
N ASP A 104 2.48 -0.18 11.98
CA ASP A 104 2.90 0.55 13.18
C ASP A 104 2.17 -0.01 14.42
N ASP A 105 2.95 -0.60 15.33
CA ASP A 105 2.48 -1.18 16.59
C ASP A 105 1.68 -0.20 17.47
N LYS A 106 1.86 1.11 17.29
CA LYS A 106 1.09 2.15 18.01
C LYS A 106 -0.39 2.17 17.61
N PHE A 107 -0.71 1.69 16.42
CA PHE A 107 -2.05 1.72 15.85
C PHE A 107 -2.60 0.32 15.55
N SER A 108 -1.72 -0.69 15.47
CA SER A 108 -2.11 -2.05 15.17
C SER A 108 -2.93 -2.63 16.33
N GLY A 109 -4.18 -3.01 16.04
CA GLY A 109 -5.02 -3.79 16.97
C GLY A 109 -4.94 -5.29 16.71
N LYS A 110 -4.18 -5.72 15.70
CA LYS A 110 -4.12 -7.09 15.17
C LYS A 110 -2.69 -7.42 14.77
N ARG A 111 -2.25 -8.63 15.10
CA ARG A 111 -1.00 -9.18 14.55
C ARG A 111 -1.18 -9.42 13.05
N LEU A 112 -0.20 -9.02 12.25
CA LEU A 112 -0.19 -9.21 10.80
C LEU A 112 -1.40 -8.56 10.09
N PRO A 113 -1.59 -7.23 10.26
CA PRO A 113 -2.79 -6.54 9.78
C PRO A 113 -2.97 -6.62 8.26
N LEU A 114 -1.90 -6.87 7.49
CA LEU A 114 -1.92 -6.99 6.03
C LEU A 114 -1.92 -8.44 5.52
N LEU A 115 -2.04 -9.45 6.39
CA LEU A 115 -1.94 -10.87 6.00
C LEU A 115 -2.86 -11.24 4.82
N ALA A 116 -4.09 -10.70 4.79
CA ALA A 116 -5.07 -10.96 3.74
C ALA A 116 -4.64 -10.46 2.34
N VAL A 117 -3.74 -9.47 2.26
CA VAL A 117 -3.34 -8.82 1.01
C VAL A 117 -1.85 -8.87 0.73
N VAL A 118 -1.03 -9.32 1.69
CA VAL A 118 0.43 -9.27 1.57
C VAL A 118 0.96 -10.08 0.39
N LYS A 119 0.32 -11.20 0.05
CA LYS A 119 0.65 -11.98 -1.15
C LYS A 119 0.44 -11.17 -2.44
N ASN A 120 -0.66 -10.41 -2.51
CA ASN A 120 -0.94 -9.55 -3.66
C ASN A 120 0.07 -8.40 -3.73
N LEU A 121 0.35 -7.77 -2.59
CA LEU A 121 1.35 -6.71 -2.47
C LEU A 121 2.74 -7.17 -2.93
N PHE A 122 3.19 -8.36 -2.51
CA PHE A 122 4.46 -8.91 -2.98
C PHE A 122 4.49 -9.14 -4.48
N ASN A 123 3.45 -9.75 -5.06
CA ASN A 123 3.41 -9.98 -6.50
C ASN A 123 3.49 -8.65 -7.27
N HIS A 124 2.71 -7.65 -6.86
CA HIS A 124 2.71 -6.34 -7.48
C HIS A 124 4.09 -5.65 -7.37
N ILE A 125 4.71 -5.68 -6.19
CA ILE A 125 6.05 -5.13 -5.98
C ILE A 125 7.08 -5.81 -6.89
N CYS A 126 7.05 -7.15 -6.95
CA CYS A 126 7.96 -7.90 -7.81
C CYS A 126 7.75 -7.53 -9.29
N GLU A 127 6.51 -7.48 -9.77
CA GLU A 127 6.19 -7.11 -11.15
C GLU A 127 6.74 -5.73 -11.53
N VAL A 128 6.59 -4.74 -10.63
CA VAL A 128 7.09 -3.37 -10.87
C VAL A 128 8.61 -3.30 -10.78
N LEU A 129 9.23 -4.03 -9.86
CA LEU A 129 10.69 -4.03 -9.72
C LEU A 129 11.42 -4.72 -10.88
N HIS A 130 10.76 -5.66 -11.57
CA HIS A 130 11.29 -6.24 -12.83
C HIS A 130 11.05 -5.34 -14.06
N ASN A 131 10.35 -4.20 -13.90
CA ASN A 131 10.06 -3.28 -15.00
C ASN A 131 10.97 -2.04 -14.93
N ASP A 132 11.95 -1.97 -15.85
CA ASP A 132 12.94 -0.88 -15.91
C ASP A 132 12.34 0.49 -16.28
N ASN A 133 11.07 0.54 -16.72
CA ASN A 133 10.45 1.79 -17.18
C ASN A 133 9.91 2.69 -16.04
N VAL A 134 10.00 2.26 -14.77
CA VAL A 134 9.40 3.01 -13.63
C VAL A 134 10.36 3.15 -12.42
N PRO A 135 11.54 3.77 -12.59
CA PRO A 135 12.56 3.85 -11.52
C PRO A 135 12.04 4.57 -10.25
N SER A 136 11.11 5.51 -10.40
CA SER A 136 10.52 6.24 -9.27
C SER A 136 9.70 5.33 -8.34
N PHE A 137 9.03 4.31 -8.88
CA PHE A 137 8.29 3.33 -8.07
C PHE A 137 9.23 2.32 -7.42
N GLN A 138 10.34 1.97 -8.09
CA GLN A 138 11.31 1.01 -7.58
C GLN A 138 11.89 1.44 -6.23
N LEU A 139 12.26 2.73 -6.07
CA LEU A 139 12.78 3.27 -4.80
C LEU A 139 11.77 3.08 -3.65
N GLU A 140 10.53 3.48 -3.88
CA GLU A 140 9.46 3.39 -2.89
C GLU A 140 9.14 1.93 -2.53
N TYR A 141 9.09 1.06 -3.54
CA TYR A 141 8.76 -0.35 -3.38
C TYR A 141 9.89 -1.14 -2.72
N GLY A 142 11.15 -0.75 -2.93
CA GLY A 142 12.29 -1.28 -2.18
C GLY A 142 12.18 -1.00 -0.68
N ILE A 143 11.66 0.17 -0.29
CA ILE A 143 11.41 0.49 1.13
C ILE A 143 10.29 -0.40 1.69
N ILE A 144 9.17 -0.52 0.96
CA ILE A 144 8.06 -1.40 1.36
C ILE A 144 8.53 -2.83 1.53
N LEU A 145 9.26 -3.36 0.54
CA LEU A 145 9.76 -4.73 0.54
C LEU A 145 10.66 -4.99 1.75
N ARG A 146 11.63 -4.12 2.02
CA ARG A 146 12.49 -4.25 3.20
C ARG A 146 11.68 -4.29 4.49
N HIS A 147 10.67 -3.43 4.61
CA HIS A 147 9.80 -3.40 5.78
C HIS A 147 9.02 -4.72 5.95
N LEU A 148 8.34 -5.20 4.91
CA LEU A 148 7.58 -6.45 4.96
C LEU A 148 8.45 -7.68 5.24
N LEU A 149 9.69 -7.70 4.73
CA LEU A 149 10.62 -8.82 4.94
C LEU A 149 11.13 -8.92 6.40
N THR A 150 10.99 -7.87 7.21
CA THR A 150 11.28 -7.96 8.65
C THR A 150 10.28 -8.84 9.39
N VAL A 151 9.06 -8.97 8.87
CA VAL A 151 7.97 -9.75 9.48
C VAL A 151 8.06 -11.19 9.01
N ARG A 152 8.39 -12.11 9.94
CA ARG A 152 8.64 -13.52 9.60
C ARG A 152 7.47 -14.15 8.84
N ASP A 153 6.25 -13.92 9.29
CA ASP A 153 5.07 -14.60 8.76
C ASP A 153 4.70 -14.13 7.35
N TYR A 154 5.01 -12.87 7.00
CA TYR A 154 4.83 -12.37 5.64
C TYR A 154 5.78 -13.03 4.65
N ARG A 155 7.01 -13.38 5.06
CA ARG A 155 7.97 -14.05 4.16
C ARG A 155 7.42 -15.36 3.57
N PHE A 156 6.57 -16.09 4.32
CA PHE A 156 5.95 -17.33 3.82
C PHE A 156 4.92 -17.09 2.71
N GLN A 157 4.42 -15.86 2.54
CA GLN A 157 3.47 -15.51 1.49
C GLN A 157 4.16 -15.13 0.16
N MET A 158 5.48 -14.95 0.18
CA MET A 158 6.26 -14.66 -1.03
C MET A 158 6.42 -15.92 -1.88
N LYS A 159 6.10 -15.88 -3.18
CA LYS A 159 6.26 -17.04 -4.07
C LYS A 159 7.74 -17.45 -4.17
N ARG A 160 8.02 -18.76 -4.16
CA ARG A 160 9.36 -19.36 -4.40
C ARG A 160 9.92 -19.14 -5.82
N ARG A 161 9.24 -18.44 -6.72
CA ARG A 161 9.81 -18.13 -8.05
C ARG A 161 10.89 -17.07 -7.86
N THR A 162 12.10 -17.58 -7.65
CA THR A 162 13.40 -16.92 -7.86
C THR A 162 13.44 -15.49 -7.39
N TYR A 163 13.76 -15.32 -6.10
CA TYR A 163 14.55 -14.22 -5.59
C TYR A 163 14.42 -12.92 -6.42
N CYS A 164 13.42 -12.07 -6.09
CA CYS A 164 13.63 -10.62 -6.25
C CYS A 164 14.93 -10.17 -5.55
N SER A 165 15.48 -11.01 -4.68
CA SER A 165 16.65 -10.83 -3.83
C SER A 165 18.02 -11.01 -4.50
N GLU A 166 18.21 -11.68 -5.64
CA GLU A 166 19.58 -11.85 -6.16
C GLU A 166 20.13 -10.54 -6.76
N SER A 167 19.29 -9.75 -7.42
CA SER A 167 19.66 -8.41 -7.89
C SER A 167 19.46 -7.29 -6.85
N MET A 168 18.57 -7.47 -5.85
CA MET A 168 18.28 -6.43 -4.86
C MET A 168 19.12 -6.48 -3.57
N ILE A 169 19.75 -7.62 -3.25
CA ILE A 169 20.72 -7.66 -2.14
C ILE A 169 22.03 -6.96 -2.56
N SER A 170 22.38 -7.02 -3.85
CA SER A 170 23.62 -6.47 -4.41
C SER A 170 23.65 -4.94 -4.53
N THR A 171 22.49 -4.27 -4.50
CA THR A 171 22.40 -2.79 -4.50
C THR A 171 22.46 -2.17 -3.10
N ASN A 172 22.64 -2.95 -2.03
CA ASN A 172 22.81 -2.45 -0.66
C ASN A 172 24.28 -2.12 -0.28
N ASN A 173 25.18 -1.92 -1.25
CA ASN A 173 26.60 -1.56 -1.00
C ASN A 173 27.06 -0.28 -1.73
N LEU A 174 26.16 0.64 -2.08
CA LEU A 174 26.50 1.99 -2.55
C LEU A 174 25.67 3.06 -1.83
#